data_AF-A0A5N6R5R6-F1
#
_entry.id   AF-A0A5N6R5R6-F1
#
_cell.length_a   1.000
_cell.length_b   1.000
_cell.length_c   1.000
_cell.angle_alpha   90.00
_cell.angle_beta   90.00
_cell.angle_gamma   90.00
#
_symmetry.space_group_name_H-M   'P 1'
#
loop_
_entity.id
_entity.type
_entity.pdbx_description
1 polymer ?
#
loop_
_entity_poly.entity_id
_entity_poly.type
_entity_poly.pdbx_seq_one_letter_code
_entity_poly.pdbx_strand_id
1 'polypeptide(L)'
;MFVRSQISLSLGSHGWLCNTVEEVEPLGMKVLRKYLKLSVRAIGPLLPLAALQKQYPSSSFGSNRFKQRAGKKPGISPEKYIEWLNLHGPGCVLYISFGSQNTVNASQMMELALGLEALESLSQGVPIIGLPMGAEQMYNSKMLVEEMGVCEELARGVQSDAVGKKVIKRVIELVMDKKKGKGKEMQKKAAIIGEQIRAAAKDRVGEGEGSSLLEALDDFVSASSAV
;
A
#
# COMPACT_ATOMS: atom_id res chain seq x y z
N MET A 1 -19.68 -8.72 -13.30
CA MET A 1 -20.68 -9.69 -12.78
C MET A 1 -20.22 -10.31 -11.44
N PHE A 2 -18.97 -10.78 -11.32
CA PHE A 2 -18.40 -11.37 -10.10
C PHE A 2 -18.52 -10.53 -8.80
N VAL A 3 -18.16 -9.24 -8.83
CA VAL A 3 -18.16 -8.37 -7.64
C VAL A 3 -19.57 -8.17 -7.06
N ARG A 4 -20.60 -8.10 -7.92
CA ARG A 4 -21.99 -7.93 -7.49
C ARG A 4 -22.50 -9.14 -6.70
N SER A 5 -22.18 -10.36 -7.16
CA SER A 5 -22.59 -11.58 -6.48
C SER A 5 -21.92 -11.74 -5.12
N GLN A 6 -20.62 -11.45 -5.02
CA GLN A 6 -19.90 -11.50 -3.75
C GLN A 6 -20.44 -10.48 -2.74
N ILE A 7 -20.65 -9.22 -3.16
CA ILE A 7 -21.26 -8.20 -2.29
C ILE A 7 -22.66 -8.64 -1.83
N SER A 8 -23.47 -9.21 -2.73
CA SER A 8 -24.81 -9.69 -2.38
C SER A 8 -24.78 -10.80 -1.32
N LEU A 9 -23.81 -11.71 -1.40
CA LEU A 9 -23.65 -12.78 -0.39
C LEU A 9 -23.12 -12.21 0.93
N SER A 10 -22.23 -11.22 0.88
CA SER A 10 -21.73 -10.54 2.08
C SER A 10 -22.81 -9.78 2.84
N LEU A 11 -23.92 -9.37 2.19
CA LEU A 11 -25.07 -8.76 2.88
C LEU A 11 -25.77 -9.72 3.85
N GLY A 12 -25.60 -11.04 3.70
CA GLY A 12 -26.07 -12.03 4.66
C GLY A 12 -25.15 -12.24 5.87
N SER A 13 -24.05 -11.48 5.98
CA SER A 13 -23.11 -11.61 7.10
C SER A 13 -23.60 -10.82 8.32
N HIS A 14 -23.29 -11.28 9.53
CA HIS A 14 -23.63 -10.55 10.78
C HIS A 14 -22.83 -9.26 10.96
N GLY A 15 -21.68 -9.16 10.29
CA GLY A 15 -20.83 -7.98 10.34
C GLY A 15 -19.72 -8.03 9.30
N TRP A 16 -18.99 -6.94 9.18
CA TRP A 16 -17.97 -6.73 8.17
C TRP A 16 -16.69 -6.19 8.80
N LEU A 17 -15.58 -6.91 8.63
CA LEU A 17 -14.25 -6.47 9.05
C LEU A 17 -13.47 -5.94 7.84
N CYS A 18 -13.03 -4.69 7.90
CA CYS A 18 -12.25 -4.03 6.87
C CYS A 18 -10.79 -3.96 7.31
N ASN A 19 -9.87 -4.54 6.54
CA ASN A 19 -8.43 -4.37 6.77
C ASN A 19 -7.97 -2.97 6.30
N THR A 20 -8.40 -1.95 7.03
CA THR A 20 -8.06 -0.54 6.84
C THR A 20 -7.99 0.17 8.19
N VAL A 21 -7.56 1.43 8.20
CA VAL A 21 -7.65 2.34 9.36
C VAL A 21 -8.68 3.41 9.05
N GLU A 22 -9.54 3.71 10.02
CA GLU A 22 -10.70 4.58 9.81
C GLU A 22 -10.28 6.04 9.57
N GLU A 23 -9.15 6.44 10.14
CA GLU A 23 -8.53 7.75 9.99
C GLU A 23 -8.12 8.05 8.54
N VAL A 24 -7.85 7.00 7.75
CA VAL A 24 -7.45 7.10 6.34
C VAL A 24 -8.65 7.03 5.39
N GLU A 25 -9.71 6.30 5.75
CA GLU A 25 -10.90 6.12 4.92
C GLU A 25 -12.23 6.46 5.63
N PRO A 26 -12.37 7.63 6.28
CA PRO A 26 -13.52 7.90 7.15
C PRO A 26 -14.85 7.94 6.39
N LEU A 27 -14.84 8.50 5.16
CA LEU A 27 -16.02 8.54 4.30
C LEU A 27 -16.42 7.14 3.81
N GLY A 28 -15.45 6.32 3.41
CA GLY A 28 -15.67 4.95 2.97
C GLY A 28 -16.34 4.11 4.06
N MET A 29 -15.81 4.19 5.29
CA MET A 29 -16.39 3.51 6.45
C MET A 29 -17.81 4.00 6.77
N LYS A 30 -18.05 5.32 6.72
CA LYS A 30 -19.38 5.91 6.93
C LYS A 30 -20.40 5.44 5.89
N VAL A 31 -20.01 5.42 4.62
CA VAL A 31 -20.83 4.93 3.50
C VAL A 31 -21.13 3.45 3.68
N LEU A 32 -20.12 2.61 3.93
CA LEU A 32 -20.30 1.17 4.14
C LEU A 32 -21.29 0.89 5.27
N ARG A 33 -21.14 1.55 6.44
CA ARG A 33 -22.08 1.40 7.56
C ARG A 33 -23.51 1.79 7.18
N LYS A 34 -23.68 2.91 6.47
CA LYS A 34 -25.00 3.41 6.05
C LYS A 34 -25.69 2.46 5.07
N TYR A 35 -24.96 1.92 4.11
CA TYR A 35 -25.53 1.09 3.04
C TYR A 35 -25.72 -0.37 3.47
N LEU A 36 -24.75 -0.93 4.17
CA LEU A 36 -24.79 -2.34 4.58
C LEU A 36 -25.75 -2.55 5.75
N LYS A 37 -25.93 -1.56 6.63
CA LYS A 37 -26.69 -1.69 7.90
C LYS A 37 -26.19 -2.84 8.78
N LEU A 38 -24.93 -3.23 8.61
CA LEU A 38 -24.22 -4.23 9.40
C LEU A 38 -23.23 -3.55 10.35
N SER A 39 -22.75 -4.29 11.35
CA SER A 39 -21.60 -3.87 12.15
C SER A 39 -20.34 -3.87 11.28
N VAL A 40 -19.86 -2.69 10.88
CA VAL A 40 -18.63 -2.53 10.06
C VAL A 40 -17.49 -1.98 10.91
N ARG A 41 -16.40 -2.73 11.03
CA ARG A 41 -15.21 -2.38 11.84
C ARG A 41 -13.95 -2.30 10.99
N ALA A 42 -13.15 -1.26 11.18
CA ALA A 42 -11.81 -1.15 10.59
C ALA A 42 -10.79 -1.81 11.51
N ILE A 43 -10.15 -2.90 11.09
CA ILE A 43 -9.22 -3.73 11.89
C ILE A 43 -7.76 -3.65 11.42
N GLY A 44 -7.47 -2.80 10.44
CA GLY A 44 -6.16 -2.69 9.83
C GLY A 44 -5.17 -1.76 10.56
N PRO A 45 -3.95 -1.62 10.01
CA PRO A 45 -3.42 -2.49 8.96
C PRO A 45 -3.00 -3.85 9.56
N LEU A 46 -3.45 -4.96 8.97
CA LEU A 46 -2.97 -6.31 9.30
C LEU A 46 -1.60 -6.54 8.66
N LEU A 47 -0.62 -5.74 9.07
CA LEU A 47 0.77 -5.86 8.67
C LEU A 47 1.60 -6.43 9.82
N PRO A 48 2.68 -7.17 9.55
CA PRO A 48 3.63 -7.55 10.58
C PRO A 48 4.10 -6.32 11.35
N LEU A 49 4.12 -6.38 12.69
CA LEU A 49 4.48 -5.23 13.55
C LEU A 49 5.81 -4.58 13.18
N ALA A 50 6.75 -5.39 12.72
CA ALA A 50 8.05 -4.92 12.28
C ALA A 50 7.94 -3.94 11.08
N ALA A 51 6.98 -4.14 10.18
CA ALA A 51 6.72 -3.25 9.05
C ALA A 51 6.17 -1.86 9.44
N LEU A 52 5.75 -1.67 10.70
CA LEU A 52 5.18 -0.42 11.22
C LEU A 52 6.20 0.43 12.00
N GLN A 53 7.39 -0.09 12.27
CA GLN A 53 8.44 0.61 13.03
C GLN A 53 9.25 1.57 12.13
N LYS A 54 9.46 2.82 12.58
CA LYS A 54 10.24 3.86 11.85
C LYS A 54 11.74 3.51 11.72
N GLN A 55 12.26 2.67 12.61
CA GLN A 55 13.65 2.23 12.63
C GLN A 55 13.67 0.72 12.77
N TYR A 56 14.10 0.04 11.72
CA TYR A 56 14.45 -1.36 11.78
C TYR A 56 15.87 -1.47 12.34
N PRO A 57 16.10 -2.14 13.49
CA PRO A 57 17.45 -2.45 13.91
C PRO A 57 18.05 -3.44 12.90
N SER A 58 19.22 -3.12 12.34
CA SER A 58 19.96 -3.97 11.40
C SER A 58 20.26 -5.38 11.94
N SER A 59 20.18 -5.55 13.27
CA SER A 59 20.40 -6.81 14.00
C SER A 59 19.15 -7.71 14.12
N SER A 60 17.95 -7.21 13.79
CA SER A 60 16.69 -7.97 13.96
C SER A 60 16.24 -8.74 12.71
N PHE A 61 17.07 -8.78 11.67
CA PHE A 61 16.81 -9.58 10.48
C PHE A 61 17.00 -11.10 10.72
N GLY A 62 17.65 -11.45 11.83
CA GLY A 62 17.87 -12.84 12.25
C GLY A 62 16.60 -13.53 12.72
N SER A 63 16.20 -14.55 11.96
CA SER A 63 15.48 -15.74 12.42
C SER A 63 13.96 -15.60 12.63
N ASN A 64 13.20 -16.18 11.68
CA ASN A 64 11.87 -16.80 11.87
C ASN A 64 10.54 -16.02 11.80
N ARG A 65 10.46 -14.72 11.44
CA ARG A 65 9.13 -14.03 11.45
C ARG A 65 8.50 -13.60 10.12
N PHE A 66 9.22 -13.60 9.01
CA PHE A 66 8.56 -13.63 7.69
C PHE A 66 8.33 -15.09 7.31
N LYS A 67 7.20 -15.67 7.72
CA LYS A 67 6.78 -16.96 7.16
C LYS A 67 6.70 -16.77 5.65
N GLN A 68 7.62 -17.41 4.93
CA GLN A 68 7.67 -17.40 3.48
C GLN A 68 6.26 -17.69 2.96
N ARG A 69 5.77 -16.89 2.00
CA ARG A 69 4.59 -17.31 1.24
C ARG A 69 4.95 -18.64 0.60
N ALA A 70 4.15 -19.68 0.87
CA ALA A 70 4.45 -21.04 0.44
C ALA A 70 4.80 -21.07 -1.07
N GLY A 71 5.97 -21.63 -1.41
CA GLY A 71 6.29 -22.07 -2.77
C GLY A 71 7.30 -21.28 -3.60
N LYS A 72 7.91 -20.17 -3.12
CA LYS A 72 8.97 -19.48 -3.89
C LYS A 72 10.19 -19.15 -3.03
N LYS A 73 11.35 -19.72 -3.40
CA LYS A 73 12.65 -19.29 -2.86
C LYS A 73 13.00 -17.91 -3.47
N PRO A 74 13.35 -16.90 -2.66
CA PRO A 74 13.81 -15.63 -3.19
C PRO A 74 15.10 -15.83 -4.00
N GLY A 75 15.24 -15.16 -5.15
CA GLY A 75 16.44 -15.25 -5.99
C GLY A 75 17.68 -14.56 -5.40
N ILE A 76 17.48 -13.66 -4.44
CA ILE A 76 18.54 -12.95 -3.70
C ILE A 76 18.12 -12.93 -2.23
N SER A 77 19.06 -13.10 -1.30
CA SER A 77 18.74 -13.09 0.12
C SER A 77 18.41 -11.67 0.59
N PRO A 78 17.46 -11.49 1.54
CA PRO A 78 17.08 -10.16 2.02
C PRO A 78 18.24 -9.31 2.55
N GLU A 79 19.26 -9.94 3.14
CA GLU A 79 20.44 -9.27 3.71
C GLU A 79 21.22 -8.53 2.63
N LYS A 80 21.39 -9.15 1.45
CA LYS A 80 22.06 -8.53 0.30
C LYS A 80 21.29 -7.32 -0.24
N TYR A 81 19.96 -7.35 -0.20
CA TYR A 81 19.14 -6.19 -0.60
C TYR A 81 19.33 -5.02 0.36
N ILE A 82 19.33 -5.30 1.67
CA ILE A 82 19.53 -4.26 2.69
C ILE A 82 20.94 -3.67 2.61
N GLU A 83 21.96 -4.49 2.41
CA GLU A 83 23.33 -4.04 2.20
C GLU A 83 23.43 -3.08 1.00
N TRP A 84 22.83 -3.45 -0.14
CA TRP A 84 22.78 -2.58 -1.31
C TRP A 84 22.00 -1.28 -1.05
N LEU A 85 20.87 -1.33 -0.34
CA LEU A 85 20.10 -0.14 0.04
C LEU A 85 20.91 0.80 0.95
N ASN A 86 21.73 0.26 1.85
CA ASN A 86 22.57 1.04 2.77
C ASN A 86 23.72 1.77 2.08
N LEU A 87 24.13 1.34 0.88
CA LEU A 87 25.12 2.06 0.05
C LEU A 87 24.56 3.37 -0.54
N HIS A 88 23.25 3.54 -0.47
CA HIS A 88 22.53 4.64 -1.11
C HIS A 88 22.04 5.63 -0.04
N GLY A 89 22.12 6.93 -0.35
CA GLY A 89 21.60 7.96 0.56
C GLY A 89 20.10 7.79 0.85
N PRO A 90 19.59 8.22 2.01
CA PRO A 90 18.18 8.04 2.37
C PRO A 90 17.23 8.51 1.28
N GLY A 91 16.34 7.59 0.88
CA GLY A 91 15.29 7.82 -0.09
C GLY A 91 15.74 7.90 -1.54
N CYS A 92 17.01 7.66 -1.90
CA CYS A 92 17.49 7.77 -3.30
C CYS A 92 17.26 6.54 -4.18
N VAL A 93 16.50 5.58 -3.67
CA VAL A 93 16.14 4.35 -4.37
C VAL A 93 14.65 4.40 -4.68
N LEU A 94 14.30 4.22 -5.96
CA LEU A 94 12.94 4.00 -6.40
C LEU A 94 12.61 2.51 -6.32
N TYR A 95 11.63 2.15 -5.50
CA TYR A 95 11.10 0.79 -5.45
C TYR A 95 10.02 0.59 -6.51
N ILE A 96 10.18 -0.43 -7.35
CA ILE A 96 9.21 -0.80 -8.38
C ILE A 96 8.74 -2.24 -8.11
N SER A 97 7.42 -2.42 -7.99
CA SER A 97 6.82 -3.73 -7.78
C SER A 97 5.48 -3.81 -8.49
N PHE A 98 5.30 -4.87 -9.27
CA PHE A 98 4.05 -5.13 -9.98
C PHE A 98 3.10 -6.03 -9.18
N GLY A 99 3.52 -6.53 -8.01
CA GLY A 99 2.75 -7.53 -7.27
C GLY A 99 2.82 -8.93 -7.89
N SER A 100 2.24 -9.92 -7.21
CA SER A 100 2.42 -11.35 -7.56
C SER A 100 1.53 -11.86 -8.69
N GLN A 101 0.51 -11.10 -9.09
CA GLN A 101 -0.52 -11.50 -10.06
C GLN A 101 -0.38 -10.80 -11.41
N ASN A 102 0.64 -9.96 -11.57
CA ASN A 102 0.85 -9.16 -12.78
C ASN A 102 2.07 -9.68 -13.55
N THR A 103 1.99 -9.66 -14.87
CA THR A 103 3.14 -9.95 -15.77
C THR A 103 3.31 -8.79 -16.73
N VAL A 104 4.48 -8.16 -16.70
CA VAL A 104 4.85 -7.08 -17.60
C VAL A 104 5.57 -7.69 -18.80
N ASN A 105 5.19 -7.31 -20.02
CA ASN A 105 5.85 -7.81 -21.23
C ASN A 105 7.26 -7.20 -21.39
N ALA A 106 8.10 -7.83 -22.20
CA ALA A 106 9.51 -7.44 -22.36
C ALA A 106 9.70 -6.01 -22.91
N SER A 107 8.84 -5.59 -23.84
CA SER A 107 8.90 -4.23 -24.41
C SER A 107 8.59 -3.17 -23.36
N GLN A 108 7.58 -3.38 -22.52
CA GLN A 108 7.23 -2.46 -21.45
C GLN A 108 8.32 -2.42 -20.36
N MET A 109 8.96 -3.56 -20.07
CA MET A 109 10.13 -3.59 -19.17
C MET A 109 11.31 -2.79 -19.74
N MET A 110 11.53 -2.87 -21.05
CA MET A 110 12.59 -2.12 -21.73
C MET A 110 12.34 -0.60 -21.68
N GLU A 111 11.10 -0.15 -21.94
CA GLU A 111 10.76 1.27 -21.83
C GLU A 111 10.91 1.79 -20.38
N LEU A 112 10.56 0.98 -19.38
CA LEU A 112 10.83 1.28 -17.97
C LEU A 112 12.33 1.42 -17.70
N ALA A 113 13.14 0.46 -18.15
CA ALA A 113 14.59 0.50 -17.97
C ALA A 113 15.20 1.77 -18.61
N LEU A 114 14.87 2.05 -19.87
CA LEU A 114 15.36 3.23 -20.59
C LEU A 114 14.89 4.55 -19.96
N GLY A 115 13.66 4.57 -19.43
CA GLY A 115 13.13 5.73 -18.70
C GLY A 115 13.88 5.98 -17.39
N LEU A 116 14.30 4.92 -16.69
CA LEU A 116 15.03 4.97 -15.42
C LEU A 116 16.52 5.30 -15.60
N GLU A 117 17.17 4.75 -16.64
CA GLU A 117 18.58 5.07 -16.97
C GLU A 117 18.81 6.57 -17.22
N ALA A 118 17.79 7.27 -17.71
CA ALA A 118 17.85 8.70 -17.98
C ALA A 118 17.73 9.58 -16.71
N LEU A 119 17.64 8.99 -15.51
CA LEU A 119 17.30 9.65 -14.25
C LEU A 119 18.37 9.39 -13.19
N GLU A 120 19.40 10.22 -13.14
CA GLU A 120 20.58 10.01 -12.28
C GLU A 120 20.46 10.47 -10.81
N SER A 121 19.35 11.03 -10.34
CA SER A 121 19.30 11.44 -8.93
C SER A 121 17.92 11.77 -8.44
N LEU A 122 17.30 10.93 -7.61
CA LEU A 122 15.97 11.23 -7.11
C LEU A 122 15.77 10.65 -5.70
N SER A 123 15.47 11.51 -4.70
CA SER A 123 15.30 11.04 -3.32
C SER A 123 14.16 11.64 -2.46
N GLN A 124 13.73 10.84 -1.46
CA GLN A 124 13.04 11.21 -0.20
C GLN A 124 11.51 11.47 -0.17
N GLY A 125 10.72 10.39 -0.16
CA GLY A 125 9.39 10.41 0.49
C GLY A 125 8.29 9.70 -0.27
N VAL A 126 8.58 8.48 -0.73
CA VAL A 126 7.86 7.55 -1.63
C VAL A 126 6.43 7.96 -2.04
N PRO A 127 6.30 8.94 -2.95
CA PRO A 127 5.12 9.03 -3.78
C PRO A 127 4.93 7.75 -4.61
N ILE A 128 3.69 7.38 -4.89
CA ILE A 128 3.37 6.16 -5.65
C ILE A 128 3.27 6.54 -7.13
N ILE A 129 3.94 5.79 -8.00
CA ILE A 129 3.69 5.85 -9.43
C ILE A 129 2.77 4.68 -9.78
N GLY A 130 1.51 4.98 -10.07
CA GLY A 130 0.48 3.99 -10.32
C GLY A 130 0.56 3.42 -11.73
N LEU A 131 0.64 2.09 -11.85
CA LEU A 131 0.44 1.37 -13.11
C LEU A 131 -0.65 0.30 -12.93
N PRO A 132 -1.91 0.69 -12.68
CA PRO A 132 -2.99 -0.25 -12.43
C PRO A 132 -3.24 -1.15 -13.65
N MET A 133 -3.09 -2.47 -13.47
CA MET A 133 -3.20 -3.44 -14.57
C MET A 133 -4.60 -4.07 -14.67
N GLY A 134 -5.43 -3.97 -13.63
CA GLY A 134 -6.81 -4.45 -13.63
C GLY A 134 -7.46 -4.52 -12.24
N ALA A 135 -8.72 -4.96 -12.21
CA ALA A 135 -9.47 -5.26 -10.99
C ALA A 135 -9.49 -4.10 -9.96
N GLU A 136 -9.25 -4.41 -8.68
CA GLU A 136 -9.26 -3.44 -7.58
C GLU A 136 -8.16 -2.37 -7.72
N GLN A 137 -7.08 -2.66 -8.46
CA GLN A 137 -5.98 -1.71 -8.64
C GLN A 137 -6.45 -0.43 -9.34
N MET A 138 -7.43 -0.50 -10.23
CA MET A 138 -7.98 0.68 -10.91
C MET A 138 -8.72 1.62 -9.94
N TYR A 139 -9.40 1.07 -8.94
CA TYR A 139 -10.10 1.84 -7.90
C TYR A 139 -9.11 2.36 -6.87
N ASN A 140 -8.17 1.52 -6.43
CA ASN A 140 -7.11 1.91 -5.49
C ASN A 140 -6.29 3.06 -6.07
N SER A 141 -5.92 2.98 -7.34
CA SER A 141 -5.15 4.03 -8.01
C SER A 141 -5.94 5.34 -8.09
N LYS A 142 -7.24 5.28 -8.43
CA LYS A 142 -8.12 6.46 -8.43
C LYS A 142 -8.20 7.11 -7.04
N MET A 143 -8.39 6.31 -5.99
CA MET A 143 -8.40 6.80 -4.60
C MET A 143 -7.07 7.44 -4.22
N LEU A 144 -5.94 6.81 -4.56
CA LEU A 144 -4.61 7.34 -4.23
C LEU A 144 -4.28 8.64 -4.98
N VAL A 145 -4.80 8.81 -6.19
CA VAL A 145 -4.63 10.02 -7.02
C VAL A 145 -5.57 11.13 -6.57
N GLU A 146 -6.88 10.87 -6.53
CA GLU A 146 -7.91 11.89 -6.38
C GLU A 146 -8.18 12.25 -4.92
N GLU A 147 -8.27 11.25 -4.04
CA GLU A 147 -8.66 11.46 -2.64
C GLU A 147 -7.43 11.69 -1.75
N MET A 148 -6.42 10.82 -1.87
CA MET A 148 -5.23 10.88 -1.01
C MET A 148 -4.14 11.81 -1.56
N GLY A 149 -4.11 12.04 -2.88
CA GLY A 149 -3.11 12.89 -3.53
C GLY A 149 -1.67 12.42 -3.32
N VAL A 150 -1.45 11.10 -3.20
CA VAL A 150 -0.13 10.47 -2.97
C VAL A 150 0.36 9.65 -4.17
N CYS A 151 -0.47 9.51 -5.20
CA CYS A 151 -0.15 8.74 -6.40
C CYS A 151 -0.20 9.61 -7.65
N GLU A 152 0.71 9.35 -8.59
CA GLU A 152 0.60 9.80 -9.97
C GLU A 152 0.53 8.59 -10.89
N GLU A 153 -0.51 8.53 -11.72
CA GLU A 153 -0.67 7.43 -12.66
C GLU A 153 0.24 7.56 -13.88
N LEU A 154 0.99 6.52 -14.15
CA LEU A 154 1.82 6.39 -15.34
C LEU A 154 1.00 5.97 -16.56
N ALA A 155 0.12 4.97 -16.40
CA ALA A 155 -0.81 4.48 -17.41
C ALA A 155 -1.85 3.52 -16.79
N ARG A 156 -2.85 3.09 -17.58
CA ARG A 156 -3.88 2.11 -17.16
C ARG A 156 -3.95 0.90 -18.10
N GLY A 157 -4.08 -0.29 -17.50
CA GLY A 157 -4.32 -1.55 -18.19
C GLY A 157 -3.08 -2.17 -18.84
N VAL A 158 -3.22 -3.41 -19.30
CA VAL A 158 -2.17 -4.17 -20.03
C VAL A 158 -2.06 -3.71 -21.50
N GLN A 159 -3.07 -2.98 -21.99
CA GLN A 159 -3.19 -2.49 -23.37
C GLN A 159 -2.93 -1.00 -23.54
N SER A 160 -2.26 -0.33 -22.61
CA SER A 160 -1.61 0.92 -23.02
C SER A 160 -0.49 0.52 -23.97
N ASP A 161 -0.53 0.99 -25.22
CA ASP A 161 0.64 1.01 -26.10
C ASP A 161 1.88 1.34 -25.25
N ALA A 162 2.97 0.59 -25.46
CA ALA A 162 4.14 0.63 -24.59
C ALA A 162 4.41 2.06 -24.10
N VAL A 163 4.29 2.27 -22.78
CA VAL A 163 4.36 3.61 -22.22
C VAL A 163 5.76 4.13 -22.51
N GLY A 164 5.88 5.01 -23.48
CA GLY A 164 7.20 5.39 -23.98
C GLY A 164 8.05 6.02 -22.88
N LYS A 165 9.37 5.76 -22.93
CA LYS A 165 10.38 6.27 -21.98
C LYS A 165 10.26 7.76 -21.68
N LYS A 166 9.81 8.58 -22.64
CA LYS A 166 9.58 10.02 -22.44
C LYS A 166 8.50 10.31 -21.41
N VAL A 167 7.42 9.51 -21.40
CA VAL A 167 6.33 9.62 -20.41
C VAL A 167 6.81 9.14 -19.05
N ILE A 168 7.49 7.98 -19.01
CA ILE A 168 8.08 7.40 -17.79
C ILE A 168 9.02 8.42 -17.13
N LYS A 169 9.95 8.96 -17.91
CA LYS A 169 10.90 9.99 -17.47
C LYS A 169 10.18 11.18 -16.84
N ARG A 170 9.21 11.77 -17.57
CA ARG A 170 8.46 12.94 -17.11
C ARG A 170 7.71 12.70 -15.80
N VAL A 171 7.02 11.56 -15.67
CA VAL A 171 6.25 11.24 -14.45
C VAL A 171 7.20 11.08 -13.28
N ILE A 172 8.31 10.36 -13.45
CA ILE A 172 9.30 10.18 -12.38
C ILE A 172 9.93 11.52 -11.98
N GLU A 173 10.30 12.39 -12.94
CA GLU A 173 10.82 13.73 -12.65
C GLU A 173 9.81 14.58 -11.84
N LEU A 174 8.54 14.58 -12.26
CA LEU A 174 7.48 15.31 -11.55
C LEU A 174 7.30 14.80 -10.13
N VAL A 175 7.32 13.49 -9.97
CA VAL A 175 7.06 12.81 -8.69
C VAL A 175 8.24 12.99 -7.73
N MET A 176 9.45 13.10 -8.25
CA MET A 176 10.67 13.20 -7.45
C MET A 176 11.22 14.63 -7.33
N ASP A 177 10.57 15.64 -7.93
CA ASP A 177 10.91 17.05 -7.71
C ASP A 177 10.68 17.43 -6.23
N LYS A 178 11.76 17.82 -5.56
CA LYS A 178 11.77 18.16 -4.14
C LYS A 178 11.60 19.65 -3.86
N LYS A 179 11.85 20.51 -4.85
CA LYS A 179 11.99 21.95 -4.62
C LYS A 179 10.63 22.59 -4.45
N LYS A 180 9.66 22.22 -5.29
CA LYS A 180 8.29 22.71 -5.30
C LYS A 180 7.41 21.84 -6.21
N GLY A 181 6.10 22.04 -6.17
CA GLY A 181 5.17 21.38 -7.08
C GLY A 181 4.64 20.04 -6.57
N LYS A 182 4.03 19.29 -7.49
CA LYS A 182 3.17 18.13 -7.20
C LYS A 182 3.89 17.02 -6.43
N GLY A 183 5.10 16.62 -6.85
CA GLY A 183 5.90 15.59 -6.16
C GLY A 183 6.17 15.91 -4.69
N LYS A 184 6.52 17.17 -4.37
CA LYS A 184 6.75 17.58 -2.98
C LYS A 184 5.48 17.57 -2.13
N GLU A 185 4.34 17.90 -2.71
CA GLU A 185 3.05 17.83 -2.03
C GLU A 185 2.65 16.37 -1.76
N MET A 186 2.82 15.49 -2.75
CA MET A 186 2.57 14.05 -2.61
C MET A 186 3.41 13.44 -1.48
N GLN A 187 4.71 13.79 -1.39
CA GLN A 187 5.59 13.35 -0.31
C GLN A 187 5.09 13.77 1.08
N LYS A 188 4.60 15.02 1.22
CA LYS A 188 4.05 15.52 2.49
C LYS A 188 2.78 14.75 2.87
N LYS A 189 1.86 14.55 1.92
CA LYS A 189 0.62 13.78 2.15
C LYS A 189 0.91 12.33 2.51
N ALA A 190 1.85 11.68 1.82
CA ALA A 190 2.27 10.31 2.11
C ALA A 190 2.86 10.19 3.53
N ALA A 191 3.64 11.18 3.98
CA ALA A 191 4.17 11.21 5.35
C ALA A 191 3.07 11.31 6.41
N ILE A 192 2.07 12.17 6.19
CA ILE A 192 0.91 12.36 7.08
C ILE A 192 0.10 11.06 7.17
N ILE A 193 -0.28 10.48 6.02
CA ILE A 193 -1.05 9.22 5.97
C ILE A 193 -0.27 8.10 6.66
N GLY A 194 1.03 7.99 6.39
CA GLY A 194 1.88 7.00 7.04
C GLY A 194 1.95 7.18 8.56
N GLU A 195 1.89 8.41 9.06
CA GLU A 195 1.83 8.69 10.50
C GLU A 195 0.48 8.29 11.11
N GLN A 196 -0.63 8.59 10.44
CA GLN A 196 -1.96 8.14 10.87
C GLN A 196 -2.05 6.62 10.96
N ILE A 197 -1.56 5.91 9.93
CA ILE A 197 -1.52 4.43 9.92
C ILE A 197 -0.71 3.90 11.10
N ARG A 198 0.46 4.48 11.39
CA ARG A 198 1.31 4.05 12.50
C ARG A 198 0.72 4.36 13.87
N ALA A 199 0.09 5.53 14.03
CA ALA A 199 -0.58 5.91 15.27
C ALA A 199 -1.73 4.94 15.57
N ALA A 200 -2.63 4.74 14.60
CA ALA A 200 -3.73 3.80 14.70
C ALA A 200 -3.25 2.37 15.01
N ALA A 201 -2.13 1.94 14.41
CA ALA A 201 -1.57 0.62 14.70
C ALA A 201 -0.95 0.50 16.10
N LYS A 202 -0.36 1.56 16.66
CA LYS A 202 0.17 1.55 18.03
C LYS A 202 -0.94 1.47 19.06
N ASP A 203 -2.02 2.24 18.88
CA ASP A 203 -3.18 2.23 19.78
C ASP A 203 -3.88 0.85 19.81
N ARG A 204 -3.68 0.05 18.77
CA ARG A 204 -4.25 -1.31 18.61
C ARG A 204 -3.35 -2.43 19.13
N VAL A 205 -2.07 -2.15 19.35
CA VAL A 205 -1.04 -3.13 19.76
C VAL A 205 -0.50 -2.82 21.16
N GLY A 206 -1.21 -2.02 21.97
CA GLY A 206 -0.84 -1.79 23.36
C GLY A 206 -0.37 -3.08 24.04
N GLU A 207 0.85 -3.07 24.59
CA GLU A 207 1.44 -4.18 25.32
C GLU A 207 0.69 -4.34 26.65
N GLY A 208 -0.47 -5.01 26.62
CA GLY A 208 -1.31 -5.29 27.78
C GLY A 208 -2.63 -5.97 27.41
N GLU A 209 -3.26 -6.63 28.39
CA GLU A 209 -4.66 -7.06 28.30
C GLU A 209 -5.54 -5.81 28.11
N GLY A 210 -6.02 -5.57 26.89
CA GLY A 210 -6.79 -4.36 26.54
C GLY A 210 -6.31 -3.66 25.26
N SER A 211 -6.01 -4.42 24.21
CA SER A 211 -5.75 -3.82 22.89
C SER A 211 -7.09 -3.43 22.26
N SER A 212 -7.20 -2.20 21.74
CA SER A 212 -8.44 -1.71 21.09
C SER A 212 -8.89 -2.57 19.89
N LEU A 213 -7.98 -3.36 19.31
CA LEU A 213 -8.32 -4.37 18.29
C LEU A 213 -8.96 -5.62 18.89
N LEU A 214 -8.45 -6.12 20.03
CA LEU A 214 -9.05 -7.24 20.74
C LEU A 214 -10.44 -6.85 21.26
N GLU A 215 -10.58 -5.66 21.86
CA GLU A 215 -11.89 -5.13 22.26
C GLU A 215 -12.84 -4.99 21.07
N ALA A 216 -12.37 -4.46 19.93
CA ALA A 216 -13.21 -4.34 18.73
C ALA A 216 -13.63 -5.70 18.15
N LEU A 217 -12.81 -6.73 18.31
CA LEU A 217 -13.12 -8.10 17.91
C LEU A 217 -14.06 -8.79 18.90
N ASP A 218 -13.85 -8.60 20.20
CA ASP A 218 -14.70 -9.14 21.26
C ASP A 218 -16.10 -8.50 21.21
N ASP A 219 -16.19 -7.19 21.00
CA ASP A 219 -17.44 -6.48 20.72
C ASP A 219 -18.12 -7.02 19.45
N PHE A 220 -17.34 -7.29 18.40
CA PHE A 220 -17.87 -7.82 17.14
C PHE A 220 -18.44 -9.23 17.33
N VAL A 221 -17.71 -10.10 18.03
CA VAL A 221 -18.14 -11.47 18.35
C VAL A 221 -19.37 -11.45 19.27
N SER A 222 -19.38 -10.57 20.28
CA SER A 222 -20.51 -10.41 21.20
C SER A 222 -21.76 -9.92 20.49
N ALA A 223 -21.63 -8.92 19.61
CA ALA A 223 -22.75 -8.42 18.81
C ALA A 223 -23.30 -9.46 17.82
N SER A 224 -22.45 -10.37 17.34
CA SER A 224 -22.89 -11.47 16.47
C SER A 224 -23.53 -12.65 17.20
N SER A 225 -23.37 -12.73 18.53
CA SER A 225 -23.93 -13.80 19.38
C SER A 225 -25.29 -13.44 20.00
N ALA A 226 -25.77 -12.20 19.79
CA ALA A 226 -27.02 -11.67 20.33
C ALA A 226 -28.22 -11.76 19.37
N VAL A 227 -28.08 -12.51 18.27
CA VAL A 227 -29.09 -12.77 17.22
C VAL A 227 -29.29 -14.27 17.12
#